data_AF-A0A485LGB6-F1
#
_entry.id   AF-A0A485LGB6-F1
#
_cell.length_a   1.000
_cell.length_b   1.000
_cell.length_c   1.000
_cell.angle_alpha   90.00
_cell.angle_beta   90.00
_cell.angle_gamma   90.00
#
_symmetry.space_group_name_H-M   'P 1'
#
loop_
_entity.id
_entity.type
_entity.pdbx_description
1 polymer ?
#
loop_
_entity_poly.entity_id
_entity_poly.type
_entity_poly.pdbx_seq_one_letter_code
_entity_poly.pdbx_strand_id
1 'polypeptide(L)'
;MKVALVLSVAAAVAQAKVSVGVLRALETSKTVTALIYYNQPSFDALPEASDRRQAVFDALTKHQEDAKTESASVLSSADCKEYYIASVSVCKGLTADDIKEIAKLPGVQSIGEDFTVQLDTPLKKAADGPLDTTVNQWGIETIGAPAAWKYFTGKGVVVGSIDTGAEYRHPAIKDNWRSNKGWFNPYNGTAVDPPCDTDQHGTHTIGTMVGKYGIGVAPGAQWISCLGLYGESGSSEALMHAVNSCSVPLA
;
A
#
# COMPACT_ATOMS: atom_id res chain seq x y z
N MET A 1 -22.79 -23.37 34.07
CA MET A 1 -23.48 -22.48 33.11
C MET A 1 -22.65 -21.26 32.71
N LYS A 2 -22.06 -20.49 33.64
CA LYS A 2 -21.26 -19.29 33.30
C LYS A 2 -20.00 -19.55 32.46
N VAL A 3 -19.25 -20.61 32.74
CA VAL A 3 -18.02 -20.96 31.99
C VAL A 3 -18.32 -21.34 30.54
N ALA A 4 -19.38 -22.12 30.30
CA ALA A 4 -19.80 -22.50 28.95
C ALA A 4 -20.25 -21.31 28.10
N LEU A 5 -20.96 -20.34 28.72
CA LEU A 5 -21.42 -19.12 28.05
C LEU A 5 -20.23 -18.23 27.62
N VAL A 6 -19.22 -18.08 28.48
CA VAL A 6 -18.02 -17.27 28.18
C VAL A 6 -17.19 -17.92 27.06
N LEU A 7 -17.01 -19.24 27.07
CA LEU A 7 -16.32 -19.98 26.01
C LEU A 7 -17.05 -19.86 24.66
N SER A 8 -18.38 -19.97 24.64
CA SER A 8 -19.15 -19.83 23.41
C SER A 8 -19.07 -18.42 22.80
N VAL A 9 -19.01 -17.38 23.63
CA VAL A 9 -18.88 -15.99 23.17
C VAL A 9 -17.47 -15.73 22.63
N ALA A 10 -16.42 -16.21 23.31
CA ALA A 10 -15.04 -16.05 22.84
C ALA A 10 -14.80 -16.76 21.49
N ALA A 11 -15.36 -17.96 21.31
CA ALA A 11 -15.30 -18.68 20.04
C ALA A 11 -16.04 -17.95 18.91
N ALA A 12 -17.23 -17.40 19.19
CA ALA A 12 -17.99 -16.63 18.19
C ALA A 12 -17.27 -15.34 17.78
N VAL A 13 -16.66 -14.62 18.74
CA VAL A 13 -15.88 -13.42 18.47
C VAL A 13 -14.63 -13.74 17.64
N ALA A 14 -13.92 -14.82 17.95
CA ALA A 14 -12.78 -15.25 17.16
C ALA A 14 -13.21 -15.61 15.71
N GLN A 15 -14.31 -16.36 15.56
CA GLN A 15 -14.81 -16.73 14.24
C GLN A 15 -15.28 -15.52 13.42
N ALA A 16 -15.82 -14.47 14.07
CA ALA A 16 -16.24 -13.24 13.40
C ALA A 16 -15.07 -12.44 12.80
N LYS A 17 -13.82 -12.70 13.20
CA LYS A 17 -12.62 -12.08 12.61
C LYS A 17 -12.24 -12.68 11.27
N VAL A 18 -12.67 -13.91 10.97
CA VAL A 18 -12.26 -14.64 9.77
C VAL A 18 -13.21 -14.32 8.63
N SER A 19 -12.67 -13.87 7.50
CA SER A 19 -13.48 -13.59 6.33
C SER A 19 -14.12 -14.87 5.75
N VAL A 20 -15.26 -14.70 5.10
CA VAL A 20 -15.91 -15.79 4.37
C VAL A 20 -15.01 -16.32 3.24
N GLY A 21 -14.19 -15.46 2.63
CA GLY A 21 -13.23 -15.84 1.60
C GLY A 21 -12.20 -16.86 2.12
N VAL A 22 -11.63 -16.62 3.31
CA VAL A 22 -10.68 -17.54 3.95
C VAL A 22 -11.34 -18.89 4.27
N LEU A 23 -12.54 -18.86 4.85
CA LEU A 23 -13.29 -20.08 5.19
C LEU A 23 -13.59 -20.91 3.93
N ARG A 24 -14.05 -20.26 2.86
CA ARG A 24 -14.36 -20.92 1.59
C ARG A 24 -13.11 -21.48 0.91
N ALA A 25 -11.98 -20.78 0.98
CA ALA A 25 -10.72 -21.29 0.45
C ALA A 25 -10.29 -22.59 1.17
N LEU A 26 -10.43 -22.63 2.51
CA LEU A 26 -10.14 -23.83 3.32
C LEU A 26 -11.09 -25.01 3.07
N GLU A 27 -12.30 -24.80 2.54
CA GLU A 27 -13.18 -25.90 2.12
C GLU A 27 -12.63 -26.64 0.88
N THR A 28 -11.84 -25.94 0.06
CA THR A 28 -11.32 -26.46 -1.22
C THR A 28 -9.83 -26.81 -1.19
N SER A 29 -9.10 -26.36 -0.17
CA SER A 29 -7.65 -26.50 -0.06
C SER A 29 -7.22 -26.73 1.39
N LYS A 30 -6.17 -27.53 1.59
CA LYS A 30 -5.66 -27.85 2.94
C LYS A 30 -5.01 -26.66 3.65
N THR A 31 -4.49 -25.73 2.86
CA THR A 31 -3.82 -24.53 3.34
C THR A 31 -4.22 -23.32 2.49
N VAL A 32 -4.08 -22.13 3.05
CA VAL A 32 -4.39 -20.85 2.40
C VAL A 32 -3.28 -19.82 2.59
N THR A 33 -3.25 -18.83 1.70
CA THR A 33 -2.61 -17.54 1.99
C THR A 33 -3.66 -16.63 2.62
N ALA A 34 -3.33 -15.98 3.72
CA ALA A 34 -4.22 -15.04 4.39
C ALA A 34 -3.49 -13.78 4.84
N LEU A 35 -4.24 -12.69 4.92
CA LEU A 35 -3.80 -11.40 5.46
C LEU A 35 -4.33 -11.28 6.88
N ILE A 36 -3.43 -11.26 7.85
CA ILE A 36 -3.76 -11.08 9.26
C ILE A 36 -3.58 -9.61 9.59
N TYR A 37 -4.70 -8.92 9.81
CA TYR A 37 -4.72 -7.51 10.22
C TYR A 37 -4.70 -7.42 11.74
N TYR A 38 -3.77 -6.64 12.28
CA TYR A 38 -3.68 -6.38 13.71
C TYR A 38 -4.26 -5.01 14.05
N ASN A 39 -4.69 -4.83 15.30
CA ASN A 39 -5.12 -3.53 15.80
C ASN A 39 -3.93 -2.56 15.79
N GLN A 40 -4.07 -1.39 15.16
CA GLN A 40 -3.01 -0.38 15.13
C GLN A 40 -2.63 0.11 16.54
N PRO A 41 -1.35 0.47 16.77
CA PRO A 41 -0.95 1.07 18.05
C PRO A 41 -1.57 2.47 18.21
N SER A 42 -1.78 2.90 19.46
CA SER A 42 -2.17 4.29 19.72
C SER A 42 -0.99 5.22 19.48
N PHE A 43 -1.27 6.37 18.86
CA PHE A 43 -0.30 7.44 18.62
C PHE A 43 -0.49 8.65 19.55
N ASP A 44 -1.45 8.60 20.48
CA ASP A 44 -1.86 9.75 21.29
C ASP A 44 -0.75 10.25 22.22
N ALA A 45 0.15 9.34 22.63
CA ALA A 45 1.28 9.65 23.51
C ALA A 45 2.55 10.06 22.74
N LEU A 46 2.52 10.12 21.40
CA LEU A 46 3.70 10.45 20.61
C LEU A 46 3.98 11.96 20.61
N PRO A 47 5.26 12.38 20.58
CA PRO A 47 5.61 13.80 20.54
C PRO A 47 5.07 14.49 19.27
N GLU A 48 4.70 15.76 19.38
CA GLU A 48 4.27 16.62 18.24
C GLU A 48 5.46 17.31 17.53
N ALA A 49 6.69 17.06 17.97
CA ALA A 49 7.90 17.75 17.51
C ALA A 49 8.50 17.13 16.22
N SER A 50 9.66 17.65 15.80
CA SER A 50 10.43 17.19 14.62
C SER A 50 10.66 15.67 14.56
N ASP A 51 10.66 15.02 15.71
CA ASP A 51 10.98 13.60 15.86
C ASP A 51 9.73 12.71 15.73
N ARG A 52 8.53 13.29 15.51
CA ARG A 52 7.26 12.55 15.41
C ARG A 52 7.30 11.47 14.34
N ARG A 53 7.92 11.75 13.18
CA ARG A 53 8.02 10.75 12.09
C ARG A 53 8.81 9.51 12.52
N GLN A 54 9.92 9.71 13.22
CA GLN A 54 10.72 8.62 13.75
C GLN A 54 9.95 7.88 14.86
N ALA A 55 9.29 8.62 15.75
CA ALA A 55 8.48 8.03 16.81
C ALA A 55 7.31 7.18 16.27
N VAL A 56 6.64 7.61 15.19
CA VAL A 56 5.61 6.83 14.50
C VAL A 56 6.21 5.58 13.86
N PHE A 57 7.35 5.71 13.18
CA PHE A 57 8.05 4.57 12.58
C PHE A 57 8.45 3.53 13.64
N ASP A 58 9.03 3.98 14.76
CA ASP A 58 9.44 3.12 15.86
C ASP A 58 8.23 2.42 16.50
N ALA A 59 7.14 3.16 16.74
CA ALA A 59 5.91 2.61 17.31
C ALA A 59 5.29 1.53 16.41
N LEU A 60 5.16 1.81 15.10
CA LEU A 60 4.63 0.85 14.13
C LEU A 60 5.53 -0.39 14.01
N THR A 61 6.85 -0.19 13.91
CA THR A 61 7.81 -1.30 13.76
C THR A 61 7.82 -2.18 15.00
N LYS A 62 7.84 -1.58 16.20
CA LYS A 62 7.78 -2.31 17.46
C LYS A 62 6.46 -3.09 17.59
N HIS A 63 5.34 -2.45 17.26
CA HIS A 63 4.04 -3.10 17.29
C HIS A 63 3.99 -4.32 16.35
N GLN A 64 4.53 -4.18 15.14
CA GLN A 64 4.58 -5.27 14.17
C GLN A 64 5.47 -6.44 14.63
N GLU A 65 6.58 -6.17 15.31
CA GLU A 65 7.46 -7.20 15.87
C GLU A 65 6.79 -7.96 17.04
N ASP A 66 6.03 -7.25 17.87
CA ASP A 66 5.24 -7.87 18.94
C ASP A 66 4.14 -8.77 18.38
N ALA A 67 3.39 -8.26 17.40
CA ALA A 67 2.34 -9.03 16.71
C ALA A 67 2.92 -10.27 16.01
N LYS A 68 4.09 -10.14 15.37
CA LYS A 68 4.83 -11.26 14.77
C LYS A 68 5.18 -12.32 15.81
N THR A 69 5.73 -11.91 16.95
CA THR A 69 6.12 -12.82 18.03
C THR A 69 4.91 -13.56 18.60
N GLU A 70 3.80 -12.85 18.82
CA GLU A 70 2.55 -13.45 19.32
C GLU A 70 1.97 -14.45 18.31
N SER A 71 1.89 -14.08 17.02
CA SER A 71 1.44 -14.98 15.96
C SER A 71 2.32 -16.22 15.83
N ALA A 72 3.65 -16.06 15.87
CA ALA A 72 4.58 -17.20 15.80
C ALA A 72 4.42 -18.19 16.96
N SER A 73 3.86 -17.77 18.10
CA SER A 73 3.62 -18.65 19.26
C SER A 73 2.44 -19.62 19.07
N VAL A 74 1.54 -19.34 18.12
CA VAL A 74 0.33 -20.14 17.86
C VAL A 74 0.31 -20.80 16.48
N LEU A 75 1.17 -20.35 15.56
CA LEU A 75 1.26 -20.89 14.21
C LEU A 75 2.21 -22.10 14.18
N SER A 76 1.78 -23.17 13.52
CA SER A 76 2.54 -24.43 13.43
C SER A 76 3.76 -24.34 12.51
N SER A 77 3.60 -23.66 11.36
CA SER A 77 4.67 -23.21 10.48
C SER A 77 4.05 -22.29 9.43
N ALA A 78 4.44 -21.01 9.38
CA ALA A 78 3.92 -20.08 8.39
C ALA A 78 5.06 -19.27 7.77
N ASP A 79 5.10 -19.24 6.43
CA ASP A 79 5.91 -18.28 5.69
C ASP A 79 5.17 -16.95 5.70
N CYS A 80 5.48 -16.12 6.71
CA CYS A 80 4.85 -14.82 6.93
C CYS A 80 5.79 -13.69 6.51
N LYS A 81 5.20 -12.68 5.86
CA LYS A 81 5.84 -11.38 5.63
C LYS A 81 5.09 -10.30 6.38
N GLU A 82 5.83 -9.47 7.09
CA GLU A 82 5.28 -8.44 7.96
C GLU A 82 5.37 -7.03 7.35
N TYR A 83 4.30 -6.24 7.51
CA TYR A 83 4.17 -4.90 6.95
C TYR A 83 3.67 -3.94 8.02
N TYR A 84 4.61 -3.20 8.62
CA TYR A 84 4.37 -2.37 9.80
C TYR A 84 3.44 -1.18 9.53
N ILE A 85 3.44 -0.62 8.31
CA ILE A 85 2.58 0.53 7.98
C ILE A 85 1.09 0.16 8.13
N ALA A 86 0.70 -0.99 7.59
CA ALA A 86 -0.69 -1.45 7.67
C ALA A 86 -0.96 -2.29 8.95
N SER A 87 0.08 -2.64 9.72
CA SER A 87 0.01 -3.66 10.78
C SER A 87 -0.60 -4.96 10.25
N VAL A 88 0.03 -5.54 9.22
CA VAL A 88 -0.45 -6.73 8.52
C VAL A 88 0.67 -7.77 8.39
N SER A 89 0.32 -9.04 8.59
CA SER A 89 1.12 -10.18 8.15
C SER A 89 0.45 -10.88 6.97
N VAL A 90 1.16 -11.04 5.86
CA VAL A 90 0.74 -11.91 4.75
C VAL A 90 1.40 -13.26 4.97
N CYS A 91 0.60 -14.26 5.33
CA CYS A 91 1.10 -15.59 5.71
C CYS A 91 0.61 -16.65 4.74
N LYS A 92 1.55 -17.45 4.22
CA LYS A 92 1.30 -18.54 3.29
C LYS A 92 1.29 -19.88 4.03
N GLY A 93 0.47 -20.80 3.52
CA GLY A 93 0.45 -22.18 4.02
C GLY A 93 -0.33 -22.39 5.31
N LEU A 94 -1.20 -21.45 5.71
CA LEU A 94 -1.98 -21.55 6.93
C LEU A 94 -3.04 -22.65 6.83
N THR A 95 -3.06 -23.56 7.80
CA THR A 95 -4.11 -24.57 7.93
C THR A 95 -5.37 -24.01 8.57
N ALA A 96 -6.47 -24.78 8.53
CA ALA A 96 -7.70 -24.40 9.23
C ALA A 96 -7.49 -24.27 10.76
N ASP A 97 -6.56 -25.01 11.34
CA ASP A 97 -6.27 -24.93 12.77
C ASP A 97 -5.39 -23.70 13.08
N ASP A 98 -4.42 -23.36 12.22
CA ASP A 98 -3.66 -22.11 12.34
C ASP A 98 -4.60 -20.89 12.32
N ILE A 99 -5.58 -20.86 11.40
CA ILE A 99 -6.58 -19.78 11.31
C ILE A 99 -7.44 -19.70 12.58
N LYS A 100 -7.83 -20.84 13.16
CA LYS A 100 -8.59 -20.86 14.42
C LYS A 100 -7.77 -20.36 15.59
N GLU A 101 -6.50 -20.75 15.70
CA GLU A 101 -5.65 -20.34 16.81
C GLU A 101 -5.29 -18.86 16.73
N ILE A 102 -4.89 -18.38 15.55
CA ILE A 102 -4.50 -16.98 15.40
C ILE A 102 -5.71 -16.03 15.58
N ALA A 103 -6.92 -16.43 15.20
CA ALA A 103 -8.13 -15.62 15.41
C ALA A 103 -8.44 -15.38 16.90
N LYS A 104 -7.96 -16.25 17.80
CA LYS A 104 -8.14 -16.08 19.26
C LYS A 104 -7.25 -15.00 19.84
N LEU A 105 -6.17 -14.62 19.14
CA LEU A 105 -5.26 -13.59 19.63
C LEU A 105 -6.01 -12.25 19.76
N PRO A 106 -5.91 -11.55 20.92
CA PRO A 106 -6.60 -10.28 21.12
C PRO A 106 -6.08 -9.18 20.19
N GLY A 107 -4.80 -9.25 19.81
CA GLY A 107 -4.18 -8.31 18.87
C GLY A 107 -4.68 -8.41 17.43
N VAL A 108 -5.24 -9.56 17.03
CA VAL A 108 -5.78 -9.77 15.68
C VAL A 108 -7.14 -9.10 15.55
N GLN A 109 -7.24 -8.16 14.61
CA GLN A 109 -8.46 -7.45 14.24
C GLN A 109 -9.31 -8.27 13.28
N SER A 110 -8.71 -8.74 12.19
CA SER A 110 -9.38 -9.54 11.16
C SER A 110 -8.40 -10.42 10.38
N ILE A 111 -8.92 -11.44 9.72
CA ILE A 111 -8.18 -12.34 8.83
C ILE A 111 -8.88 -12.33 7.48
N GLY A 112 -8.24 -11.68 6.50
CA GLY A 112 -8.74 -11.53 5.14
C GLY A 112 -8.14 -12.55 4.17
N GLU A 113 -8.87 -12.81 3.10
CA GLU A 113 -8.39 -13.65 2.00
C GLU A 113 -7.29 -12.96 1.20
N ASP A 114 -6.40 -13.76 0.61
CA ASP A 114 -5.53 -13.27 -0.46
C ASP A 114 -6.37 -12.82 -1.65
N PHE A 115 -5.97 -11.70 -2.26
CA PHE A 115 -6.69 -11.06 -3.35
C PHE A 115 -5.74 -10.51 -4.41
N THR A 116 -6.28 -10.34 -5.61
CA THR A 116 -5.59 -9.68 -6.73
C THR A 116 -6.42 -8.49 -7.17
N VAL A 117 -5.79 -7.33 -7.26
CA VAL A 117 -6.37 -6.12 -7.86
C VAL A 117 -6.11 -6.15 -9.35
N GLN A 118 -7.10 -5.71 -10.12
CA GLN A 118 -7.03 -5.53 -11.57
C GLN A 118 -7.31 -4.07 -11.88
N LEU A 119 -6.62 -3.50 -12.86
CA LEU A 119 -6.94 -2.19 -13.38
C LEU A 119 -8.26 -2.22 -14.13
N ASP A 120 -9.09 -1.21 -13.87
CA ASP A 120 -10.22 -0.93 -14.72
C ASP A 120 -9.75 -0.39 -16.07
N THR A 121 -10.31 -0.90 -17.16
CA THR A 121 -9.96 -0.41 -18.50
C THR A 121 -10.46 1.03 -18.68
N PRO A 122 -9.58 2.03 -18.92
CA PRO A 122 -10.00 3.40 -19.09
C PRO A 122 -10.74 3.60 -20.42
N LEU A 123 -11.69 4.54 -20.42
CA LEU A 123 -12.35 4.98 -21.65
C LEU A 123 -11.32 5.67 -22.55
N LYS A 124 -11.13 5.14 -23.76
CA LYS A 124 -10.22 5.71 -24.76
C LYS A 124 -10.97 6.71 -25.63
N LYS A 125 -10.52 7.97 -25.63
CA LYS A 125 -10.91 8.98 -26.63
C LYS A 125 -9.75 9.16 -27.62
N ALA A 126 -10.06 9.40 -28.88
CA ALA A 126 -9.05 9.83 -29.85
C ALA A 126 -8.43 11.15 -29.37
N ALA A 127 -7.12 11.31 -29.57
CA ALA A 127 -6.43 12.56 -29.26
C ALA A 127 -6.99 13.68 -30.13
N ASP A 128 -7.35 14.82 -29.53
CA ASP A 128 -7.85 16.01 -30.24
C ASP A 128 -6.72 16.78 -30.97
N GLY A 129 -5.48 16.28 -30.92
CA GLY A 129 -4.28 16.89 -31.48
C GLY A 129 -3.05 16.73 -30.58
N PRO A 130 -1.89 17.32 -30.94
CA PRO A 130 -0.75 17.40 -30.04
C PRO A 130 -1.08 18.26 -28.81
N LEU A 131 -0.52 17.89 -27.66
CA LEU A 131 -0.68 18.64 -26.41
C LEU A 131 -0.04 20.03 -26.53
N ASP A 132 -0.81 21.09 -26.30
CA ASP A 132 -0.26 22.42 -26.08
C ASP A 132 0.29 22.52 -24.65
N THR A 133 1.61 22.54 -24.52
CA THR A 133 2.32 22.60 -23.24
C THR A 133 2.39 24.01 -22.64
N THR A 134 1.81 25.00 -23.32
CA THR A 134 1.75 26.39 -22.85
C THR A 134 0.44 26.73 -22.13
N VAL A 135 -0.55 25.82 -22.18
CA VAL A 135 -1.87 26.00 -21.59
C VAL A 135 -2.13 24.92 -20.55
N ASN A 136 -2.78 25.30 -19.44
CA ASN A 136 -3.16 24.35 -18.41
C ASN A 136 -4.25 23.39 -18.91
N GLN A 137 -4.18 22.14 -18.45
CA GLN A 137 -5.22 21.17 -18.72
C GLN A 137 -6.53 21.57 -18.04
N TRP A 138 -7.67 21.27 -18.68
CA TRP A 138 -8.98 21.70 -18.20
C TRP A 138 -9.25 21.31 -16.74
N GLY A 139 -8.83 20.10 -16.32
CA GLY A 139 -9.02 19.61 -14.96
C GLY A 139 -8.23 20.41 -13.94
N ILE A 140 -7.03 20.86 -14.31
CA ILE A 140 -6.16 21.70 -13.49
C ILE A 140 -6.76 23.08 -13.28
N GLU A 141 -7.30 23.69 -14.34
CA GLU A 141 -8.04 24.96 -14.24
C GLU A 141 -9.30 24.81 -13.37
N THR A 142 -10.05 23.73 -13.58
CA THR A 142 -11.33 23.49 -12.89
C THR A 142 -11.17 23.40 -11.37
N ILE A 143 -10.10 22.77 -10.89
CA ILE A 143 -9.84 22.67 -9.44
C ILE A 143 -9.17 23.92 -8.86
N GLY A 144 -8.88 24.93 -9.68
CA GLY A 144 -8.23 26.18 -9.24
C GLY A 144 -6.76 26.04 -8.85
N ALA A 145 -6.07 24.97 -9.26
CA ALA A 145 -4.66 24.75 -8.95
C ALA A 145 -3.74 25.92 -9.39
N PRO A 146 -3.93 26.55 -10.57
CA PRO A 146 -3.12 27.70 -10.98
C PRO A 146 -3.14 28.87 -9.99
N ALA A 147 -4.28 29.12 -9.34
CA ALA A 147 -4.39 30.17 -8.34
C ALA A 147 -3.60 29.87 -7.05
N ALA A 148 -3.31 28.60 -6.77
CA ALA A 148 -2.50 28.18 -5.62
C ALA A 148 -0.99 28.25 -5.91
N TRP A 149 -0.56 28.05 -7.16
CA TRP A 149 0.87 27.97 -7.53
C TRP A 149 1.70 29.20 -7.20
N LYS A 150 1.07 30.39 -7.12
CA LYS A 150 1.74 31.62 -6.65
C LYS A 150 2.20 31.54 -5.19
N TYR A 151 1.63 30.63 -4.40
CA TYR A 151 1.96 30.43 -3.00
C TYR A 151 2.59 29.06 -2.76
N PHE A 152 2.03 28.02 -3.39
CA PHE A 152 2.40 26.63 -3.16
C PHE A 152 2.41 25.83 -4.46
N THR A 153 3.56 25.24 -4.77
CA THR A 153 3.71 24.31 -5.91
C THR A 153 3.88 22.86 -5.45
N GLY A 154 3.88 22.61 -4.13
CA GLY A 154 4.26 21.34 -3.53
C GLY A 154 5.77 21.21 -3.27
N LYS A 155 6.57 22.26 -3.48
CA LYS A 155 8.00 22.25 -3.18
C LYS A 155 8.28 21.80 -1.75
N GLY A 156 9.19 20.83 -1.60
CA GLY A 156 9.57 20.23 -0.31
C GLY A 156 8.67 19.06 0.12
N VAL A 157 7.61 18.76 -0.64
CA VAL A 157 6.76 17.59 -0.45
C VAL A 157 7.19 16.47 -1.40
N VAL A 158 7.11 15.23 -0.93
CA VAL A 158 7.25 14.03 -1.76
C VAL A 158 5.90 13.34 -1.84
N VAL A 159 5.45 13.01 -3.04
CA VAL A 159 4.23 12.24 -3.29
C VAL A 159 4.60 10.86 -3.81
N GLY A 160 4.17 9.81 -3.11
CA GLY A 160 4.38 8.43 -3.55
C GLY A 160 3.20 7.90 -4.36
N SER A 161 3.50 7.16 -5.42
CA SER A 161 2.51 6.42 -6.21
C SER A 161 2.71 4.92 -6.05
N ILE A 162 1.62 4.18 -5.92
CA ILE A 162 1.58 2.71 -5.97
C ILE A 162 0.68 2.35 -7.13
N ASP A 163 1.30 2.02 -8.26
CA ASP A 163 0.63 1.92 -9.56
C ASP A 163 1.43 0.98 -10.48
N THR A 164 1.26 1.06 -11.79
CA THR A 164 1.98 0.26 -12.80
C THR A 164 3.42 0.71 -13.06
N GLY A 165 3.90 1.66 -12.27
CA GLY A 165 5.24 2.23 -12.36
C GLY A 165 5.23 3.67 -12.86
N ALA A 166 6.32 4.12 -13.48
CA ALA A 166 6.42 5.46 -14.05
C ALA A 166 7.56 5.51 -15.06
N GLU A 167 7.36 6.11 -16.23
CA GLU A 167 8.45 6.43 -17.14
C GLU A 167 9.23 7.64 -16.59
N TYR A 168 10.27 7.38 -15.80
CA TYR A 168 11.01 8.45 -15.12
C TYR A 168 11.70 9.43 -16.06
N ARG A 169 11.94 9.07 -17.34
CA ARG A 169 12.54 9.98 -18.33
C ARG A 169 11.51 10.86 -19.01
N HIS A 170 10.22 10.67 -18.73
CA HIS A 170 9.16 11.43 -19.39
C HIS A 170 9.34 12.94 -19.12
N PRO A 171 9.38 13.79 -20.16
CA PRO A 171 9.73 15.22 -20.03
C PRO A 171 8.90 16.01 -19.02
N ALA A 172 7.65 15.60 -18.78
CA ALA A 172 6.76 16.26 -17.83
C ALA A 172 7.08 15.98 -16.36
N ILE A 173 7.76 14.86 -16.03
CA ILE A 173 7.93 14.41 -14.64
C ILE A 173 9.39 14.15 -14.26
N LYS A 174 10.31 14.00 -15.23
CA LYS A 174 11.71 13.60 -15.00
C LYS A 174 12.47 14.48 -14.01
N ASP A 175 12.21 15.78 -14.00
CA ASP A 175 12.98 16.73 -13.19
C ASP A 175 12.61 16.66 -11.70
N ASN A 176 11.46 16.06 -11.38
CA ASN A 176 10.92 15.98 -10.03
C ASN A 176 11.02 14.55 -9.46
N TRP A 177 11.58 13.60 -10.19
CA TRP A 177 11.79 12.26 -9.67
C TRP A 177 12.84 12.29 -8.56
N ARG A 178 12.50 11.73 -7.39
CA ARG A 178 13.46 11.56 -6.31
C ARG A 178 14.25 10.29 -6.57
N SER A 179 15.50 10.38 -7.01
CA SER A 179 16.31 9.18 -7.30
C SER A 179 16.63 8.32 -6.07
N ASN A 180 16.94 8.96 -4.93
CA ASN A 180 17.24 8.24 -3.69
C ASN A 180 15.96 7.64 -3.07
N LYS A 181 15.93 6.31 -2.90
CA LYS A 181 14.75 5.55 -2.45
C LYS A 181 13.49 5.98 -3.23
N GLY A 182 13.64 6.13 -4.54
CA GLY A 182 12.65 6.67 -5.47
C GLY A 182 11.77 5.67 -6.17
N TRP A 183 12.20 4.42 -6.13
CA TRP A 183 11.68 3.31 -6.88
C TRP A 183 11.67 2.09 -5.99
N PHE A 184 10.61 1.31 -6.10
CA PHE A 184 10.57 -0.01 -5.50
C PHE A 184 9.77 -0.95 -6.39
N ASN A 185 10.32 -2.14 -6.62
CA ASN A 185 9.69 -3.20 -7.39
C ASN A 185 9.61 -4.46 -6.51
N PRO A 186 8.39 -4.87 -6.08
CA PRO A 186 8.20 -6.10 -5.30
C PRO A 186 8.23 -7.38 -6.16
N TYR A 187 8.24 -7.26 -7.49
CA TYR A 187 8.17 -8.39 -8.42
C TYR A 187 9.59 -8.94 -8.70
N ASN A 188 10.05 -9.84 -7.84
CA ASN A 188 11.31 -10.55 -7.99
C ASN A 188 11.45 -11.18 -9.39
N GLY A 189 12.65 -11.12 -9.98
CA GLY A 189 12.96 -11.74 -11.28
C GLY A 189 12.49 -10.93 -12.50
N THR A 190 11.83 -9.80 -12.30
CA THR A 190 11.56 -8.83 -13.38
C THR A 190 12.73 -7.83 -13.42
N ALA A 191 13.44 -7.76 -14.55
CA ALA A 191 14.56 -6.83 -14.73
C ALA A 191 14.03 -5.43 -15.04
N VAL A 192 13.41 -4.80 -14.03
CA VAL A 192 12.83 -3.46 -14.13
C VAL A 192 13.67 -2.49 -13.29
N ASP A 193 14.68 -1.90 -13.94
CA ASP A 193 15.52 -0.83 -13.41
C ASP A 193 15.93 0.11 -14.56
N PRO A 194 15.89 1.47 -14.42
CA PRO A 194 15.23 2.33 -13.38
C PRO A 194 13.70 2.45 -13.59
N PRO A 195 12.91 3.29 -12.85
CA PRO A 195 11.46 3.23 -12.89
C PRO A 195 10.94 3.15 -14.31
N CYS A 196 10.27 2.06 -14.63
CA CYS A 196 9.60 1.91 -15.90
C CYS A 196 8.13 1.67 -15.60
N ASP A 197 7.29 2.14 -16.51
CA ASP A 197 5.88 1.86 -16.45
C ASP A 197 5.57 0.61 -17.27
N THR A 198 4.93 -0.35 -16.64
CA THR A 198 4.57 -1.63 -17.26
C THR A 198 3.26 -1.57 -18.05
N ASP A 199 2.52 -0.45 -17.97
CA ASP A 199 1.23 -0.28 -18.65
C ASP A 199 1.02 1.12 -19.28
N GLN A 200 1.53 2.19 -18.65
CA GLN A 200 1.32 3.64 -18.87
C GLN A 200 0.36 4.30 -17.86
N HIS A 201 -0.46 3.53 -17.14
CA HIS A 201 -1.40 4.07 -16.15
C HIS A 201 -0.68 4.88 -15.06
N GLY A 202 0.40 4.35 -14.48
CA GLY A 202 1.16 5.01 -13.42
C GLY A 202 1.86 6.30 -13.85
N THR A 203 2.37 6.37 -15.09
CA THR A 203 2.94 7.59 -15.66
C THR A 203 1.87 8.66 -15.82
N HIS A 204 0.67 8.26 -16.23
CA HIS A 204 -0.47 9.16 -16.35
C HIS A 204 -0.91 9.70 -14.97
N THR A 205 -1.03 8.83 -13.96
CA THR A 205 -1.41 9.25 -12.59
C THR A 205 -0.35 10.16 -11.98
N ILE A 206 0.95 9.83 -12.09
CA ILE A 206 2.04 10.69 -11.63
C ILE A 206 2.09 12.02 -12.38
N GLY A 207 1.84 12.02 -13.70
CA GLY A 207 1.69 13.24 -14.49
C GLY A 207 0.59 14.14 -13.93
N THR A 208 -0.56 13.56 -13.56
CA THR A 208 -1.68 14.30 -12.93
C THR A 208 -1.29 14.88 -11.57
N MET A 209 -0.47 14.18 -10.79
CA MET A 209 -0.02 14.66 -9.47
C MET A 209 1.00 15.80 -9.59
N VAL A 210 2.07 15.61 -10.36
CA VAL A 210 3.29 16.44 -10.30
C VAL A 210 3.84 16.88 -11.67
N GLY A 211 3.12 16.59 -12.75
CA GLY A 211 3.51 16.95 -14.10
C GLY A 211 3.70 18.45 -14.30
N LYS A 212 4.76 18.80 -15.04
CA LYS A 212 5.01 20.17 -15.51
C LYS A 212 4.09 20.54 -16.67
N TYR A 213 4.24 21.75 -17.19
CA TYR A 213 3.54 22.22 -18.40
C TYR A 213 2.01 22.26 -18.27
N GLY A 214 1.52 22.65 -17.09
CA GLY A 214 0.09 22.78 -16.84
C GLY A 214 -0.67 21.45 -16.71
N ILE A 215 0.05 20.33 -16.50
CA ILE A 215 -0.53 18.97 -16.39
C ILE A 215 -0.83 18.59 -14.93
N GLY A 216 0.11 18.85 -14.01
CA GLY A 216 0.05 18.37 -12.64
C GLY A 216 -0.50 19.38 -11.65
N VAL A 217 -1.13 18.88 -10.59
CA VAL A 217 -1.66 19.72 -9.49
C VAL A 217 -0.53 20.37 -8.68
N ALA A 218 0.54 19.63 -8.37
CA ALA A 218 1.66 20.06 -7.56
C ALA A 218 2.99 19.96 -8.34
N PRO A 219 3.22 20.83 -9.34
CA PRO A 219 4.34 20.71 -10.29
C PRO A 219 5.73 20.93 -9.66
N GLY A 220 5.82 21.35 -8.40
CA GLY A 220 7.06 21.51 -7.64
C GLY A 220 7.31 20.40 -6.61
N ALA A 221 6.38 19.47 -6.41
CA ALA A 221 6.58 18.32 -5.53
C ALA A 221 7.51 17.29 -6.18
N GLN A 222 8.28 16.60 -5.35
CA GLN A 222 8.99 15.41 -5.79
C GLN A 222 8.06 14.21 -5.85
N TRP A 223 8.39 13.22 -6.67
CA TRP A 223 7.66 11.96 -6.71
C TRP A 223 8.55 10.74 -6.54
N ILE A 224 7.94 9.68 -6.01
CA ILE A 224 8.45 8.32 -5.96
C ILE A 224 7.40 7.36 -6.50
N SER A 225 7.84 6.20 -6.98
CA SER A 225 6.94 5.18 -7.51
C SER A 225 7.29 3.82 -6.94
N CYS A 226 6.26 3.09 -6.52
CA CYS A 226 6.32 1.68 -6.21
C CYS A 226 5.47 0.94 -7.25
N LEU A 227 6.05 -0.09 -7.87
CA LEU A 227 5.37 -0.96 -8.81
C LEU A 227 4.38 -1.84 -8.02
N GLY A 228 3.17 -1.34 -7.78
CA GLY A 228 2.11 -2.07 -7.08
C GLY A 228 1.37 -3.04 -7.98
N LEU A 229 1.37 -2.78 -9.28
CA LEU A 229 0.76 -3.59 -10.32
C LEU A 229 1.80 -3.87 -11.41
N TYR A 230 1.89 -5.11 -11.88
CA TYR A 230 2.72 -5.50 -13.01
C TYR A 230 1.82 -5.76 -14.21
N GLY A 231 1.92 -4.89 -15.23
CA GLY A 231 0.88 -4.76 -16.23
C GLY A 231 -0.42 -4.29 -15.58
N GLU A 232 -1.52 -5.01 -15.81
CA GLU A 232 -2.85 -4.60 -15.33
C GLU A 232 -3.20 -5.20 -13.95
N SER A 233 -2.31 -5.92 -13.27
CA SER A 233 -2.66 -6.67 -12.05
C SER A 233 -1.63 -6.61 -10.92
N GLY A 234 -2.11 -6.67 -9.68
CA GLY A 234 -1.25 -6.70 -8.49
C GLY A 234 -1.80 -7.61 -7.39
N SER A 235 -0.94 -8.43 -6.78
CA SER A 235 -1.33 -9.24 -5.62
C SER A 235 -1.39 -8.39 -4.36
N SER A 236 -2.18 -8.83 -3.39
CA SER A 236 -2.24 -8.24 -2.05
C SER A 236 -0.84 -8.10 -1.43
N GLU A 237 0.01 -9.11 -1.57
CA GLU A 237 1.40 -9.12 -1.09
C GLU A 237 2.26 -8.03 -1.76
N ALA A 238 2.16 -7.89 -3.09
CA ALA A 238 2.90 -6.87 -3.83
C ALA A 238 2.48 -5.46 -3.41
N LEU A 239 1.17 -5.23 -3.23
CA LEU A 239 0.62 -3.96 -2.76
C LEU A 239 1.06 -3.64 -1.32
N MET A 240 1.00 -4.61 -0.40
CA MET A 240 1.46 -4.41 0.98
C MET A 240 2.97 -4.10 1.03
N HIS A 241 3.76 -4.79 0.20
CA HIS A 241 5.18 -4.52 0.08
C HIS A 241 5.46 -3.13 -0.51
N ALA A 242 4.71 -2.72 -1.53
CA ALA A 242 4.80 -1.38 -2.10
C ALA A 242 4.47 -0.28 -1.08
N VAL A 243 3.35 -0.41 -0.34
CA VAL A 243 2.98 0.53 0.73
C VAL A 243 4.10 0.64 1.76
N ASN A 244 4.62 -0.49 2.22
CA ASN A 244 5.63 -0.52 3.27
C ASN A 244 6.96 0.09 2.82
N SER A 245 7.35 -0.13 1.56
CA SER A 245 8.60 0.38 0.98
C SER A 245 8.53 1.86 0.56
N CYS A 246 7.42 2.33 -0.01
CA CYS A 246 7.24 3.73 -0.39
C CYS A 246 6.98 4.67 0.81
N SER A 247 6.75 4.13 2.01
CA SER A 247 6.48 4.91 3.22
C SER A 247 7.68 5.04 4.15
N VAL A 248 8.83 4.43 3.81
CA VAL A 248 10.02 4.44 4.68
C VAL A 248 10.56 5.86 4.81
N PRO A 249 10.76 6.37 6.05
CA PRO A 249 11.38 7.68 6.27
C PRO A 249 12.76 7.76 5.60
N LEU A 250 13.07 8.93 5.04
CA LEU A 250 14.45 9.27 4.72
C LEU A 250 15.15 9.57 6.04
N ALA A 251 16.10 8.71 6.43
CA ALA A 251 17.07 9.02 7.48
C ALA A 251 17.94 10.21 7.06
#